data_AF-A0A2P6FB82-F1
#
_entry.id   AF-A0A2P6FB82-F1
#
_cell.length_a   1.000
_cell.length_b   1.000
_cell.length_c   1.000
_cell.angle_alpha   90.00
_cell.angle_beta   90.00
_cell.angle_gamma   90.00
#
_symmetry.space_group_name_H-M   'P 1'
#
loop_
_entity.id
_entity.type
_entity.pdbx_description
1 polymer ?
#
loop_
_entity_poly.entity_id
_entity_poly.type
_entity_poly.pdbx_seq_one_letter_code
_entity_poly.pdbx_strand_id
1 'polypeptide(L)'
;MQSCNLDNEVFQLIWSKYLIEYSDENPYQQMDSILEEEIYTQLKKHLNGERFEIIPQVKQSGFRIDLGIKDKTTGNFVLAIECDGHKYHSKPMDRARDIWRQSILESNGWKFERISLLQWWKGNQNKVIERVLKKIETLSWSLKE
;
A
#
# COMPACT_ATOMS: atom_id res chain seq x y z
N MET A 1 -23.71 44.72 -6.68
CA MET A 1 -22.50 43.92 -6.42
C MET A 1 -22.71 42.56 -7.07
N GLN A 2 -21.99 42.29 -8.16
CA GLN A 2 -22.11 41.07 -8.96
C GLN A 2 -21.54 39.89 -8.17
N SER A 3 -22.39 38.94 -7.79
CA SER A 3 -21.94 37.65 -7.29
C SER A 3 -21.30 36.88 -8.46
N CYS A 4 -19.99 36.67 -8.39
CA CYS A 4 -19.26 35.77 -9.27
C CYS A 4 -19.81 34.36 -9.05
N ASN A 5 -20.57 33.83 -10.01
CA ASN A 5 -20.83 32.40 -10.10
C ASN A 5 -19.53 31.76 -10.57
N LEU A 6 -18.69 31.33 -9.63
CA LEU A 6 -17.65 30.36 -9.93
C LEU A 6 -18.38 29.12 -10.49
N ASP A 7 -18.06 28.77 -11.74
CA ASP A 7 -18.64 27.59 -12.39
C ASP A 7 -18.54 26.40 -11.44
N ASN A 8 -19.66 25.72 -11.24
CA ASN A 8 -19.79 24.62 -10.27
C ASN A 8 -18.73 23.53 -10.55
N GLU A 9 -18.33 23.33 -11.81
CA GLU A 9 -17.23 22.45 -12.20
C GLU A 9 -15.85 22.91 -11.72
N VAL A 10 -15.55 24.21 -11.80
CA VAL A 10 -14.28 24.78 -11.31
C VAL A 10 -14.22 24.69 -9.79
N PHE A 11 -15.34 24.92 -9.11
CA PHE A 11 -15.42 24.74 -7.66
C PHE A 11 -15.21 23.28 -7.27
N GLN A 12 -15.83 22.32 -7.97
CA GLN A 12 -15.63 20.88 -7.75
C GLN A 12 -14.18 20.47 -8.02
N LEU A 13 -13.53 20.99 -9.06
CA LEU A 13 -12.13 20.71 -9.36
C LEU A 13 -11.18 21.29 -8.32
N ILE A 14 -11.40 22.54 -7.90
CA ILE A 14 -10.61 23.19 -6.85
C ILE A 14 -10.82 22.46 -5.53
N TRP A 15 -12.06 22.10 -5.16
CA TRP A 15 -12.36 21.37 -3.93
C TRP A 15 -11.79 19.95 -3.95
N SER A 16 -11.83 19.26 -5.09
CA SER A 16 -11.20 17.94 -5.25
C SER A 16 -9.67 18.01 -5.10
N LYS A 17 -9.05 19.03 -5.70
CA LYS A 17 -7.60 19.26 -5.58
C LYS A 17 -7.21 19.66 -4.14
N TYR A 18 -8.03 20.49 -3.49
CA TYR A 18 -7.86 20.89 -2.10
C TYR A 18 -8.06 19.71 -1.14
N LEU A 19 -9.06 18.85 -1.36
CA LEU A 19 -9.30 17.62 -0.57
C LEU A 19 -8.18 16.59 -0.72
N ILE A 20 -7.48 16.54 -1.87
CA ILE A 20 -6.29 15.70 -2.06
C ILE A 20 -5.09 16.26 -1.29
N GLU A 21 -4.95 17.59 -1.18
CA GLU A 21 -3.90 18.25 -0.39
C GLU A 21 -4.21 18.26 1.13
N TYR A 22 -5.49 18.20 1.53
CA TYR A 22 -6.00 18.30 2.91
C TYR A 22 -6.79 17.07 3.36
N SER A 23 -6.44 15.86 2.92
CA SER A 23 -6.93 14.67 3.61
C SER A 23 -6.33 14.66 5.03
N ASP A 24 -7.18 14.63 6.06
CA ASP A 24 -6.81 14.77 7.49
C ASP A 24 -5.81 13.71 8.02
N GLU A 25 -5.44 12.70 7.23
CA GLU A 25 -4.52 11.65 7.66
C GLU A 25 -3.22 11.69 6.86
N ASN A 26 -2.15 12.15 7.49
CA ASN A 26 -0.80 11.96 6.99
C ASN A 26 -0.50 10.44 6.98
N PRO A 27 -0.28 9.80 5.80
CA PRO A 27 -0.07 8.36 5.73
C PRO A 27 1.16 7.89 6.51
N TYR A 28 2.15 8.76 6.72
CA TYR A 28 3.32 8.47 7.55
C TYR A 28 2.96 8.33 9.03
N GLN A 29 1.90 8.98 9.52
CA GLN A 29 1.46 8.86 10.93
C GLN A 29 0.80 7.52 11.25
N GLN A 30 0.39 6.76 10.23
CA GLN A 30 -0.21 5.44 10.42
C GLN A 30 0.81 4.30 10.41
N MET A 31 2.00 4.54 9.84
CA MET A 31 3.03 3.50 9.70
C MET A 31 3.72 3.25 11.03
N ASP A 32 4.01 1.98 11.31
CA ASP A 32 4.54 1.55 12.60
C ASP A 32 6.08 1.53 12.61
N SER A 33 6.73 1.72 11.45
CA SER A 33 8.19 1.65 11.33
C SER A 33 8.78 2.46 10.17
N ILE A 34 10.04 2.89 10.35
CA ILE A 34 10.85 3.55 9.31
C ILE A 34 10.98 2.69 8.04
N LEU A 35 10.93 1.36 8.17
CA LEU A 35 10.97 0.46 7.02
C LEU A 35 9.75 0.67 6.12
N GLU A 36 8.55 0.73 6.72
CA GLU A 36 7.30 0.99 5.99
C GLU A 36 7.32 2.36 5.33
N GLU A 37 7.77 3.39 6.05
CA GLU A 37 7.86 4.76 5.52
C GLU A 37 8.79 4.85 4.31
N GLU A 38 9.98 4.23 4.38
CA GLU A 38 10.93 4.18 3.26
C GLU A 38 10.36 3.41 2.07
N ILE A 39 9.78 2.23 2.30
CA ILE A 39 9.17 1.44 1.21
C ILE A 39 8.02 2.21 0.57
N TYR A 40 7.13 2.81 1.35
CA TYR A 40 6.04 3.65 0.86
C TYR A 40 6.58 4.80 0.02
N THR A 41 7.58 5.53 0.53
CA THR A 41 8.18 6.67 -0.15
C THR A 41 8.78 6.27 -1.49
N GLN A 42 9.53 5.17 -1.53
CA GLN A 42 10.14 4.69 -2.77
C GLN A 42 9.08 4.19 -3.76
N LEU A 43 8.09 3.42 -3.31
CA LEU A 43 7.01 2.98 -4.18
C LEU A 43 6.21 4.18 -4.73
N LYS A 44 5.89 5.17 -3.90
CA LYS A 44 5.16 6.37 -4.32
C LYS A 44 5.89 7.17 -5.41
N LYS A 45 7.24 7.13 -5.44
CA LYS A 45 8.05 7.76 -6.49
C LYS A 45 7.99 7.03 -7.83
N HIS A 46 7.86 5.71 -7.81
CA HIS A 46 8.00 4.87 -9.01
C HIS A 46 6.67 4.31 -9.56
N LEU A 47 5.65 4.20 -8.71
CA LEU A 47 4.34 3.67 -9.07
C LEU A 47 3.55 4.72 -9.87
N ASN A 48 2.79 4.28 -10.88
CA ASN A 48 1.87 5.18 -11.58
C ASN A 48 0.69 5.55 -10.65
N GLY A 49 0.73 6.74 -10.07
CA GLY A 49 -0.28 7.24 -9.13
C GLY A 49 -1.67 7.48 -9.73
N GLU A 50 -1.80 7.55 -11.05
CA GLU A 50 -3.12 7.64 -11.72
C GLU A 50 -3.81 6.27 -11.73
N ARG A 51 -3.03 5.19 -11.81
CA ARG A 51 -3.55 3.82 -11.89
C ARG A 51 -3.58 3.12 -10.53
N PHE A 52 -2.58 3.35 -9.70
CA PHE A 52 -2.43 2.63 -8.44
C PHE A 52 -2.42 3.58 -7.25
N GLU A 53 -2.94 3.08 -6.14
CA GLU A 53 -2.94 3.75 -4.84
C GLU A 53 -2.24 2.86 -3.81
N ILE A 54 -1.44 3.47 -2.93
CA ILE A 54 -0.80 2.77 -1.82
C ILE A 54 -1.56 3.14 -0.55
N ILE A 55 -2.27 2.17 0.03
CA ILE A 55 -3.05 2.34 1.25
C ILE A 55 -2.25 1.76 2.43
N PRO A 56 -1.81 2.58 3.40
CA PRO A 56 -1.19 2.05 4.60
C PRO A 56 -2.21 1.37 5.53
N GLN A 57 -1.74 0.41 6.32
CA GLN A 57 -2.45 -0.19 7.46
C GLN A 57 -3.86 -0.71 7.13
N VAL A 58 -3.99 -1.42 6.01
CA VAL A 58 -5.28 -1.98 5.55
C VAL A 58 -5.80 -3.00 6.55
N LYS A 59 -7.04 -2.80 7.02
CA LYS A 59 -7.73 -3.75 7.91
C LYS A 59 -8.56 -4.74 7.09
N GLN A 60 -8.31 -6.03 7.26
CA GLN A 60 -9.06 -7.10 6.60
C GLN A 60 -9.25 -8.29 7.54
N SER A 61 -10.49 -8.79 7.67
CA SER A 61 -10.81 -10.01 8.44
C SER A 61 -10.27 -10.01 9.89
N GLY A 62 -10.21 -8.84 10.53
CA GLY A 62 -9.66 -8.68 11.89
C GLY A 62 -8.13 -8.62 11.96
N PHE A 63 -7.45 -8.66 10.81
CA PHE A 63 -6.00 -8.49 10.68
C PHE A 63 -5.65 -7.16 10.02
N ARG A 64 -4.37 -6.82 10.07
CA ARG A 64 -3.81 -5.63 9.45
C ARG A 64 -2.73 -6.03 8.46
N ILE A 65 -2.66 -5.31 7.35
CA ILE A 65 -1.65 -5.41 6.30
C ILE A 65 -0.92 -4.07 6.25
N ASP A 66 0.41 -4.07 6.25
CA ASP A 66 1.19 -2.85 6.40
C ASP A 66 0.96 -1.88 5.23
N LEU A 67 1.01 -2.36 3.98
CA LEU A 67 0.67 -1.59 2.78
C LEU A 67 -0.16 -2.43 1.79
N GLY A 68 -1.29 -1.90 1.34
CA GLY A 68 -2.09 -2.47 0.26
C GLY A 68 -1.96 -1.66 -1.02
N ILE A 69 -1.64 -2.32 -2.14
CA ILE A 69 -1.62 -1.72 -3.47
C ILE A 69 -3.00 -1.92 -4.10
N LYS A 70 -3.72 -0.83 -4.33
CA LYS A 70 -5.06 -0.83 -4.93
C LYS A 70 -4.97 -0.35 -6.38
N ASP A 71 -5.58 -1.09 -7.30
CA ASP A 71 -5.78 -0.61 -8.66
C ASP A 71 -7.04 0.27 -8.69
N LYS A 72 -6.88 1.54 -9.02
CA LYS A 72 -7.96 2.53 -9.03
C LYS A 72 -8.98 2.28 -10.15
N THR A 73 -8.57 1.62 -11.23
CA THR A 73 -9.45 1.29 -12.36
C THR A 73 -10.41 0.16 -12.00
N THR A 74 -9.93 -0.86 -11.31
CA THR A 74 -10.77 -2.01 -10.89
C THR A 74 -11.40 -1.83 -9.51
N GLY A 75 -10.81 -0.98 -8.66
CA GLY A 75 -11.17 -0.85 -7.24
C GLY A 75 -10.61 -1.97 -6.35
N ASN A 76 -9.93 -2.97 -6.93
CA ASN A 76 -9.43 -4.14 -6.20
C ASN A 76 -8.02 -3.93 -5.66
N PHE A 77 -7.71 -4.64 -4.56
CA PHE A 77 -6.33 -4.78 -4.10
C PHE A 77 -5.58 -5.80 -4.95
N VAL A 78 -4.41 -5.39 -5.44
CA VAL A 78 -3.53 -6.19 -6.29
C VAL A 78 -2.47 -6.92 -5.47
N LEU A 79 -1.91 -6.27 -4.45
CA LEU A 79 -0.80 -6.79 -3.67
C LEU A 79 -0.84 -6.26 -2.23
N ALA A 80 -0.64 -7.16 -1.27
CA ALA A 80 -0.28 -6.84 0.10
C ALA A 80 1.25 -6.83 0.24
N ILE A 81 1.80 -5.78 0.84
CA ILE A 81 3.21 -5.69 1.21
C ILE A 81 3.29 -5.71 2.72
N GLU A 82 4.12 -6.59 3.24
CA GLU A 82 4.36 -6.76 4.68
C GLU A 82 5.84 -6.49 4.98
N CYS A 83 6.08 -5.68 6.01
CA CYS A 83 7.38 -5.20 6.41
C CYS A 83 7.86 -5.97 7.64
N ASP A 84 8.56 -7.08 7.41
CA ASP A 84 9.03 -7.94 8.50
C ASP A 84 10.22 -7.29 9.23
N GLY A 85 9.96 -6.76 10.43
CA GLY A 85 10.98 -6.31 11.36
C GLY A 85 11.86 -7.44 11.91
N HIS A 86 13.03 -7.08 12.46
CA HIS A 86 14.05 -8.03 12.96
C HIS A 86 13.57 -8.86 14.18
N LYS A 87 12.39 -8.55 14.72
CA LYS A 87 11.64 -9.36 15.68
C LYS A 87 10.92 -10.50 14.96
N TYR A 88 11.66 -11.33 14.23
CA TYR A 88 11.11 -12.60 13.78
C TYR A 88 10.69 -13.40 15.01
N HIS A 89 9.39 -13.72 15.07
CA HIS A 89 8.70 -14.51 16.09
C HIS A 89 9.63 -15.51 16.81
N SER A 90 10.11 -15.10 17.98
CA SER A 90 11.03 -15.89 18.80
C SER A 90 10.35 -17.13 19.38
N LYS A 91 9.01 -17.13 19.43
CA LYS A 91 8.18 -18.22 19.93
C LYS A 91 7.48 -18.96 18.78
N PRO A 92 7.41 -20.31 18.81
CA PRO A 92 6.70 -21.10 17.80
C PRO A 92 5.23 -20.70 17.59
N MET A 93 4.55 -20.29 18.67
CA MET A 93 3.12 -19.93 18.61
C MET A 93 2.86 -18.66 17.80
N ASP A 94 3.76 -17.68 17.88
CA ASP A 94 3.61 -16.45 17.10
C ASP A 94 3.78 -16.74 15.59
N ARG A 95 4.66 -17.68 15.22
CA ARG A 95 4.82 -18.15 13.83
C ARG A 95 3.58 -18.88 13.33
N ALA A 96 3.03 -19.80 14.15
CA ALA A 96 1.83 -20.53 13.79
C ALA A 96 0.65 -19.57 13.55
N ARG A 97 0.54 -18.53 14.39
CA ARG A 97 -0.47 -17.47 14.21
C ARG A 97 -0.24 -16.67 12.94
N ASP A 98 1.00 -16.30 12.61
CA ASP A 98 1.29 -15.55 11.38
C ASP A 98 1.03 -16.37 10.12
N ILE A 99 1.37 -17.67 10.13
CA ILE A 99 1.05 -18.61 9.04
C ILE A 99 -0.47 -18.72 8.86
N TRP A 100 -1.21 -18.89 9.96
CA TRP A 100 -2.66 -19.01 9.91
C TRP A 100 -3.33 -17.70 9.43
N ARG A 101 -2.86 -16.55 9.93
CA ARG A 101 -3.26 -15.23 9.46
C ARG A 101 -3.08 -15.10 7.96
N GLN A 102 -1.88 -15.40 7.46
CA GLN A 102 -1.58 -15.29 6.03
C GLN A 102 -2.49 -16.22 5.21
N SER A 103 -2.72 -17.46 5.68
CA SER A 103 -3.62 -18.39 5.00
C SER A 103 -5.05 -17.87 4.85
N ILE A 104 -5.58 -17.18 5.88
CA ILE A 104 -6.91 -16.55 5.80
C ILE A 104 -6.94 -15.39 4.80
N LEU A 105 -5.88 -14.57 4.77
CA LEU A 105 -5.83 -13.44 3.85
C LEU A 105 -5.65 -13.92 2.40
N GLU A 106 -4.81 -14.93 2.16
CA GLU A 106 -4.62 -15.53 0.84
C GLU A 106 -5.89 -16.24 0.33
N SER A 107 -6.67 -16.89 1.20
CA SER A 107 -7.95 -17.48 0.82
C SER A 107 -8.99 -16.42 0.43
N ASN A 108 -8.86 -15.20 0.96
CA ASN A 108 -9.63 -14.03 0.55
C ASN A 108 -9.04 -13.31 -0.68
N GLY A 109 -8.11 -13.94 -1.40
CA GLY A 109 -7.58 -13.45 -2.67
C GLY A 109 -6.33 -12.58 -2.57
N TRP A 110 -5.84 -12.29 -1.36
CA TRP A 110 -4.63 -11.48 -1.21
C TRP A 110 -3.39 -12.20 -1.76
N LYS A 111 -2.48 -11.41 -2.33
CA LYS A 111 -1.14 -11.83 -2.74
C LYS A 111 -0.13 -11.06 -1.92
N PHE A 112 0.86 -11.75 -1.36
CA PHE A 112 1.81 -11.14 -0.44
C PHE A 112 3.18 -10.93 -1.06
N GLU A 113 3.81 -9.82 -0.69
CA GLU A 113 5.23 -9.54 -0.89
C GLU A 113 5.84 -9.11 0.44
N ARG A 114 6.71 -9.94 1.01
CA ARG A 114 7.38 -9.65 2.29
C ARG A 114 8.74 -9.02 2.06
N ILE A 115 9.00 -7.92 2.74
CA ILE A 115 10.27 -7.22 2.72
C ILE A 115 10.78 -7.14 4.15
N SER A 116 11.95 -7.73 4.41
CA SER A 116 12.56 -7.67 5.75
C SER A 116 13.54 -6.51 5.88
N LEU A 117 13.74 -6.02 7.12
CA LEU A 117 14.78 -5.02 7.42
C LEU A 117 16.16 -5.40 6.88
N LEU A 118 16.51 -6.70 6.94
CA LEU A 118 17.78 -7.20 6.41
C LEU A 118 17.86 -7.08 4.89
N GLN A 119 16.80 -7.48 4.17
CA GLN A 119 16.74 -7.33 2.72
C GLN A 119 16.82 -5.86 2.31
N TRP A 120 16.18 -4.97 3.07
CA TRP A 120 16.13 -3.55 2.77
C TRP A 120 17.47 -2.85 3.03
N TRP A 121 18.02 -2.98 4.24
CA TRP A 121 19.19 -2.19 4.66
C TRP A 121 20.54 -2.83 4.32
N LYS A 122 20.62 -4.16 4.19
CA LYS A 122 21.86 -4.83 3.76
C LYS A 122 21.86 -5.19 2.28
N GLY A 123 20.69 -5.19 1.64
CA GLY A 123 20.53 -5.52 0.24
C GLY A 123 20.56 -4.29 -0.67
N ASN A 124 20.18 -4.52 -1.93
CA ASN A 124 20.00 -3.45 -2.92
C ASN A 124 18.52 -3.05 -2.95
N GLN A 125 18.21 -1.86 -2.42
CA GLN A 125 16.85 -1.33 -2.34
C GLN A 125 16.19 -1.22 -3.71
N ASN A 126 16.92 -0.78 -4.75
CA ASN A 126 16.37 -0.68 -6.10
C ASN A 126 15.90 -2.03 -6.62
N LYS A 127 16.66 -3.11 -6.38
CA LYS A 127 16.23 -4.47 -6.77
C LYS A 127 14.97 -4.92 -6.02
N VAL A 128 14.80 -4.52 -4.77
CA VAL A 128 13.58 -4.81 -3.99
C VAL A 128 12.39 -4.08 -4.62
N ILE A 129 12.54 -2.78 -4.90
CA ILE A 129 11.49 -1.97 -5.51
C ILE A 129 11.14 -2.47 -6.93
N GLU A 130 12.12 -2.76 -7.78
CA GLU A 130 11.90 -3.33 -9.11
C GLU A 130 11.13 -4.66 -9.04
N ARG A 131 11.46 -5.54 -8.09
CA ARG A 131 10.76 -6.80 -7.85
C ARG A 131 9.29 -6.55 -7.50
N VAL A 132 9.02 -5.61 -6.61
CA VAL A 132 7.66 -5.24 -6.18
C VAL A 132 6.86 -4.68 -7.35
N LEU A 133 7.42 -3.71 -8.09
CA LEU A 133 6.76 -3.08 -9.24
C LEU A 133 6.41 -4.10 -10.32
N LYS A 134 7.36 -4.99 -10.65
CA LYS A 134 7.14 -6.08 -11.62
C LYS A 134 6.00 -7.01 -11.18
N LYS A 135 5.92 -7.30 -9.88
CA LYS A 135 4.87 -8.14 -9.32
C LYS A 135 3.50 -7.47 -9.37
N ILE A 136 3.44 -6.16 -9.06
CA ILE A 136 2.21 -5.36 -9.19
C ILE A 136 1.71 -5.40 -10.64
N GLU A 137 2.57 -5.13 -11.62
CA GLU A 137 2.17 -5.16 -13.03
C GLU A 137 1.67 -6.55 -13.45
N THR A 138 2.41 -7.61 -13.10
CA THR A 138 2.04 -9.00 -13.42
C THR A 138 0.67 -9.38 -12.87
N LEU A 139 0.42 -9.06 -11.60
CA LEU A 139 -0.84 -9.37 -10.92
C LEU A 139 -1.99 -8.49 -11.46
N SER A 140 -1.72 -7.22 -11.77
CA SER A 140 -2.72 -6.31 -12.32
C SER A 140 -3.21 -6.76 -13.70
N TRP A 141 -2.37 -7.42 -14.49
CA TRP A 141 -2.76 -8.01 -15.78
C TRP A 141 -3.64 -9.23 -15.59
N SER A 142 -3.29 -10.08 -14.62
CA SER A 142 -4.00 -11.33 -14.33
C SER A 142 -5.41 -11.10 -13.76
N LEU A 143 -5.70 -9.91 -13.21
CA LEU A 143 -7.02 -9.54 -12.67
C LEU A 143 -7.98 -9.01 -13.76
N LYS A 144 -7.53 -8.85 -15.00
CA LYS A 144 -8.38 -8.40 -16.12
C LYS A 144 -9.03 -9.56 -16.89
N GLU A 145 -8.60 -10.79 -16.66
CA GLU A 145 -9.09 -12.03 -17.27
C GLU A 145 -10.09 -12.72 -16.33
#